data_AF-A0A7K3DXA4-F1
#
_entry.id   AF-A0A7K3DXA4-F1
#
_cell.length_a   1.000
_cell.length_b   1.000
_cell.length_c   1.000
_cell.angle_alpha   90.00
_cell.angle_beta   90.00
_cell.angle_gamma   90.00
#
_symmetry.space_group_name_H-M   'P 1'
#
loop_
_entity.id
_entity.type
_entity.pdbx_description
1 polymer ?
#
loop_
_entity_poly.entity_id
_entity_poly.type
_entity_poly.pdbx_seq_one_letter_code
_entity_poly.pdbx_strand_id
1 'polypeptide(L)'
;MGDGVPDPARPGRGELSSVAVPAGGLLDLVGVCAVVLDARGRIVLWSPQAEDVFGYTAEEALGQYAASVLVGTEHHDLVAGLFAQVMRTGAHWAGAFPIRHRDGSRRLVEFRNMRLEDDGGAVYALGLAADQAQLKDLEAALALSDQLLSQSPIGVALLDTELRYVLVNPALERINGRPAAEHIGRRPRDLLPLLDADGVEGTLREVLATGVPVIDRHVVGRTPAAPDEDHAWSVSFYRLEDSAGQVMGVANSVVDITGRHRAAAEAERGRRRLTLLAESSTRIGTTLEVERTAQELADVMVPELADIAAVDILDAALQLRRDEEGEGPRRFRALGYASAYP
;
A
#
# COMPACT_ATOMS: atom_id res chain seq x y z
N MET A 1 55.40 55.60 -39.68
CA MET A 1 54.30 56.29 -40.39
C MET A 1 53.66 55.22 -41.25
N GLY A 2 52.65 54.52 -40.73
CA GLY A 2 51.22 54.73 -41.10
C GLY A 2 50.94 53.92 -42.37
N ASP A 3 50.05 52.93 -42.45
CA ASP A 3 48.78 52.70 -41.76
C ASP A 3 48.47 51.19 -41.74
N GLY A 4 47.89 50.72 -40.63
CA GLY A 4 47.32 49.38 -40.50
C GLY A 4 45.98 49.48 -39.78
N VAL A 5 44.91 49.58 -40.57
CA VAL A 5 43.52 49.61 -40.09
C VAL A 5 43.16 48.26 -39.44
N PRO A 6 42.66 48.19 -38.20
CA PRO A 6 42.07 46.98 -37.67
C PRO A 6 40.60 46.87 -38.10
N ASP A 7 40.27 45.68 -38.61
CA ASP A 7 38.95 45.18 -39.00
C ASP A 7 37.95 45.23 -37.82
N PRO A 8 36.75 45.83 -37.97
CA PRO A 8 35.75 45.81 -36.92
C PRO A 8 35.13 44.41 -36.78
N ALA A 9 35.44 43.80 -35.65
CA ALA A 9 34.90 42.53 -35.16
C ALA A 9 33.39 42.37 -35.40
N ARG A 10 33.03 41.21 -35.97
CA ARG A 10 31.66 40.68 -36.01
C ARG A 10 31.10 40.59 -34.58
N PRO A 11 29.88 41.09 -34.29
CA PRO A 11 29.24 40.84 -33.00
C PRO A 11 28.92 39.35 -32.86
N GLY A 12 29.38 38.78 -31.74
CA GLY A 12 29.23 37.37 -31.40
C GLY A 12 27.77 36.97 -31.25
N ARG A 13 27.46 35.77 -31.75
CA ARG A 13 26.22 35.06 -31.46
C ARG A 13 26.17 34.80 -29.95
N GLY A 14 25.19 35.38 -29.26
CA GLY A 14 24.88 35.00 -27.88
C GLY A 14 24.45 33.55 -27.86
N GLU A 15 25.31 32.68 -27.35
CA GLU A 15 24.96 31.31 -26.99
C GLU A 15 24.01 31.37 -25.80
N LEU A 16 22.75 31.01 -26.02
CA LEU A 16 21.83 30.69 -24.95
C LEU A 16 22.40 29.45 -24.23
N SER A 17 23.07 29.68 -23.10
CA SER A 17 23.57 28.63 -22.24
C SER A 17 22.41 27.71 -21.85
N SER A 18 22.51 26.43 -22.19
CA SER A 18 21.55 25.40 -21.81
C SER A 18 21.53 25.28 -20.29
N VAL A 19 20.50 25.85 -19.66
CA VAL A 19 20.19 25.55 -18.26
C VAL A 19 19.65 24.13 -18.26
N ALA A 20 20.49 23.16 -17.90
CA ALA A 20 20.07 21.80 -17.66
C ALA A 20 19.12 21.80 -16.45
N VAL A 21 17.83 21.64 -16.72
CA VAL A 21 16.83 21.38 -15.69
C VAL A 21 17.07 19.95 -15.20
N PRO A 22 17.34 19.72 -13.91
CA PRO A 22 17.52 18.36 -13.41
C PRO A 22 16.22 17.56 -13.56
N ALA A 23 16.34 16.34 -14.07
CA ALA A 23 15.23 15.39 -14.15
C ALA A 23 14.77 15.03 -12.71
N GLY A 24 13.49 15.20 -12.44
CA GLY A 24 12.84 14.98 -11.14
C GLY A 24 11.91 16.11 -10.70
N GLY A 25 11.63 17.10 -11.54
CA GLY A 25 10.76 18.23 -11.19
C GLY A 25 9.26 17.88 -11.26
N LEU A 26 8.43 18.64 -10.56
CA LEU A 26 6.96 18.51 -10.63
C LEU A 26 6.42 18.67 -12.08
N LEU A 27 7.19 19.32 -12.96
CA LEU A 27 6.90 19.44 -14.39
C LEU A 27 7.16 18.14 -15.19
N ASP A 28 8.07 17.28 -14.73
CA ASP A 28 8.29 15.95 -15.33
C ASP A 28 7.13 15.02 -15.01
N LEU A 29 6.59 15.12 -13.78
CA LEU A 29 5.42 14.36 -13.35
C LEU A 29 4.12 14.78 -14.08
N VAL A 30 4.01 16.05 -14.47
CA VAL A 30 2.85 16.59 -15.20
C VAL A 30 3.04 16.52 -16.71
N GLY A 31 4.25 16.16 -17.20
CA GLY A 31 4.55 16.04 -18.62
C GLY A 31 4.42 17.35 -19.40
N VAL A 32 4.60 18.50 -18.73
CA VAL A 32 4.49 19.81 -19.40
C VAL A 32 5.73 20.02 -20.26
N CYS A 33 5.55 19.96 -21.57
CA CYS A 33 6.61 20.22 -22.52
C CYS A 33 6.72 21.71 -22.84
N ALA A 34 7.94 22.16 -23.08
CA ALA A 34 8.25 23.54 -23.46
C ALA A 34 8.88 23.58 -24.85
N VAL A 35 8.31 24.41 -25.71
CA VAL A 35 8.80 24.69 -27.06
C VAL A 35 8.96 26.19 -27.21
N VAL A 36 10.15 26.66 -27.59
CA VAL A 36 10.36 28.09 -27.88
C VAL A 36 10.52 28.28 -29.39
N LEU A 37 9.82 29.27 -29.92
CA LEU A 37 9.88 29.66 -31.33
C LEU A 37 10.53 31.04 -31.48
N ASP A 38 11.34 31.21 -32.51
CA ASP A 38 11.81 32.53 -32.93
C ASP A 38 10.70 33.36 -33.60
N ALA A 39 10.98 34.62 -33.93
CA ALA A 39 10.03 35.51 -34.61
C ALA A 39 9.56 35.03 -36.00
N ARG A 40 10.21 34.03 -36.59
CA ARG A 40 9.83 33.39 -37.85
C ARG A 40 9.04 32.09 -37.64
N GLY A 41 8.82 31.67 -36.40
CA GLY A 41 8.13 30.42 -36.07
C GLY A 41 9.03 29.18 -36.18
N ARG A 42 10.35 29.34 -36.13
CA ARG A 42 11.30 28.21 -36.07
C ARG A 42 11.54 27.81 -34.62
N ILE A 43 11.63 26.50 -34.40
CA ILE A 43 11.89 25.93 -33.08
C ILE A 43 13.34 26.24 -32.69
N VAL A 44 13.53 26.97 -31.59
CA VAL A 44 14.84 27.31 -31.01
C VAL A 44 15.09 26.63 -29.68
N LEU A 45 14.05 26.12 -29.02
CA LEU A 45 14.16 25.27 -27.84
C LEU A 45 13.14 24.13 -27.93
N TRP A 46 13.60 22.94 -27.56
CA TRP A 46 12.83 21.73 -27.49
C TRP A 46 13.15 21.02 -26.17
N SER A 47 12.19 20.99 -25.24
CA SER A 47 12.39 20.30 -23.95
C SER A 47 12.42 18.77 -24.14
N PRO A 48 13.06 18.00 -23.24
CA PRO A 48 13.02 16.53 -23.28
C PRO A 48 11.60 15.96 -23.36
N GLN A 49 10.67 16.51 -22.59
CA GLN A 49 9.25 16.09 -22.56
C GLN A 49 8.53 16.36 -23.89
N ALA A 50 9.04 17.27 -24.72
CA ALA A 50 8.51 17.51 -26.05
C ALA A 50 8.84 16.33 -26.99
N GLU A 51 9.96 15.64 -26.75
CA GLU A 51 10.28 14.41 -27.49
C GLU A 51 9.23 13.32 -27.24
N ASP A 52 8.75 13.18 -26.01
CA ASP A 52 7.72 12.19 -25.66
C ASP A 52 6.33 12.57 -26.19
N VAL A 53 5.96 13.85 -26.10
CA VAL A 53 4.63 14.35 -26.49
C VAL A 53 4.47 14.37 -28.01
N PHE A 54 5.49 14.81 -28.75
CA PHE A 54 5.42 15.01 -30.20
C PHE A 54 6.13 13.90 -31.00
N GLY A 55 7.00 13.12 -30.34
CA GLY A 55 7.69 11.97 -30.93
C GLY A 55 8.98 12.31 -31.68
N TYR A 56 9.35 13.59 -31.78
CA TYR A 56 10.55 14.06 -32.50
C TYR A 56 11.67 14.37 -31.52
N THR A 57 12.90 13.95 -31.83
CA THR A 57 14.06 14.31 -31.02
C THR A 57 14.36 15.81 -31.15
N ALA A 58 15.05 16.39 -30.18
CA ALA A 58 15.49 17.79 -30.26
C ALA A 58 16.33 18.05 -31.52
N GLU A 59 17.16 17.08 -31.94
CA GLU A 59 17.97 17.18 -33.16
C GLU A 59 17.11 17.23 -34.43
N GLU A 60 16.01 16.48 -34.48
CA GLU A 60 15.06 16.50 -35.60
C GLU A 60 14.22 17.78 -35.61
N ALA A 61 13.86 18.31 -34.44
CA ALA A 61 12.92 19.43 -34.29
C ALA A 61 13.58 20.81 -34.38
N LEU A 62 14.79 20.99 -33.86
CA LEU A 62 15.45 22.28 -33.77
C LEU A 62 15.73 22.88 -35.17
N GLY A 63 15.46 24.17 -35.31
CA GLY A 63 15.61 24.94 -36.56
C GLY A 63 14.50 24.74 -37.59
N GLN A 64 13.63 23.73 -37.41
CA GLN A 64 12.48 23.49 -38.27
C GLN A 64 11.33 24.46 -37.97
N TYR A 65 10.42 24.64 -38.92
CA TYR A 65 9.21 25.43 -38.68
C TYR A 65 8.20 24.62 -37.88
N ALA A 66 7.75 25.15 -36.75
CA ALA A 66 6.86 24.41 -35.85
C ALA A 66 5.56 23.95 -36.53
N ALA A 67 4.94 24.80 -37.36
CA ALA A 67 3.75 24.42 -38.12
C ALA A 67 4.00 23.22 -39.05
N SER A 68 5.17 23.14 -39.69
CA SER A 68 5.50 22.04 -40.60
C SER A 68 5.71 20.70 -39.89
N VAL A 69 6.23 20.72 -38.67
CA VAL A 69 6.51 19.53 -37.87
C VAL A 69 5.24 19.07 -37.15
N LEU A 70 4.63 19.98 -36.38
CA LEU A 70 3.63 19.67 -35.36
C LEU A 70 2.19 19.71 -35.88
N VAL A 71 1.94 20.29 -37.05
CA VAL A 71 0.59 20.59 -37.52
C VAL A 71 0.36 20.01 -38.92
N GLY A 72 -0.84 19.46 -39.14
CA GLY A 72 -1.29 19.05 -40.48
C GLY A 72 -1.37 20.24 -41.43
N THR A 73 -1.08 20.02 -42.71
CA THR A 73 -1.04 21.09 -43.73
C THR A 73 -2.36 21.86 -43.85
N GLU A 74 -3.48 21.22 -43.54
CA GLU A 74 -4.82 21.82 -43.51
C GLU A 74 -5.00 22.91 -42.43
N HIS A 75 -4.10 22.99 -41.47
CA HIS A 75 -4.18 23.86 -40.31
C HIS A 75 -3.05 24.90 -40.25
N HIS A 76 -2.14 24.92 -41.23
CA HIS A 76 -0.97 25.81 -41.25
C HIS A 76 -1.36 27.29 -41.22
N ASP A 77 -2.33 27.70 -42.03
CA ASP A 77 -2.77 29.10 -42.11
C ASP A 77 -3.38 29.59 -40.79
N LEU A 78 -4.17 28.74 -40.13
CA LEU A 78 -4.78 29.04 -38.84
C LEU A 78 -3.72 29.25 -37.76
N VAL A 79 -2.77 28.32 -37.65
CA VAL A 79 -1.71 28.38 -36.63
C VAL A 79 -0.75 29.53 -36.90
N ALA A 80 -0.42 29.82 -38.16
CA ALA A 80 0.37 31.00 -38.53
C ALA A 80 -0.34 32.31 -38.13
N GLY A 81 -1.66 32.40 -38.32
CA GLY A 81 -2.47 33.53 -37.88
C GLY A 81 -2.46 33.72 -36.36
N LEU A 82 -2.65 32.63 -35.60
CA LEU A 82 -2.60 32.66 -34.13
C LEU A 82 -1.22 33.06 -33.62
N PHE A 83 -0.14 32.49 -34.19
CA PHE A 83 1.23 32.87 -33.88
C PHE A 83 1.48 34.36 -34.14
N ALA A 84 1.11 34.85 -35.32
CA ALA A 84 1.25 36.27 -35.67
C ALA A 84 0.44 37.20 -34.76
N GLN A 85 -0.71 36.75 -34.25
CA GLN A 85 -1.50 37.49 -33.27
C GLN A 85 -0.79 37.56 -31.92
N VAL A 86 -0.31 36.43 -31.38
CA VAL A 86 0.44 36.37 -30.11
C VAL A 86 1.69 37.25 -30.18
N MET A 87 2.45 37.16 -31.27
CA MET A 87 3.67 37.94 -31.46
C MET A 87 3.42 39.46 -31.56
N ARG A 88 2.34 39.87 -32.23
CA ARG A 88 2.02 41.29 -32.46
C ARG A 88 1.36 41.96 -31.25
N THR A 89 0.49 41.23 -30.56
CA THR A 89 -0.31 41.80 -29.46
C THR A 89 0.32 41.58 -28.09
N GLY A 90 1.23 40.59 -27.98
CA GLY A 90 1.70 40.11 -26.69
C GLY A 90 0.64 39.39 -25.85
N ALA A 91 -0.57 39.21 -26.40
CA ALA A 91 -1.63 38.48 -25.72
C ALA A 91 -1.27 37.00 -25.62
N HIS A 92 -1.55 36.40 -24.47
CA HIS A 92 -1.43 34.96 -24.31
C HIS A 92 -2.55 34.28 -25.10
N TRP A 93 -2.24 33.15 -25.73
CA TRP A 93 -3.23 32.27 -26.31
C TRP A 93 -3.23 30.93 -25.57
N ALA A 94 -4.42 30.43 -25.25
CA ALA A 94 -4.59 29.13 -24.64
C ALA A 94 -5.68 28.35 -25.38
N GLY A 95 -5.43 27.08 -25.66
CA GLY A 95 -6.41 26.23 -26.34
C GLY A 95 -5.88 24.84 -26.66
N ALA A 96 -6.80 23.90 -26.82
CA ALA A 96 -6.50 22.56 -27.28
C ALA A 96 -6.38 22.54 -28.81
N PHE A 97 -5.32 21.92 -29.32
CA PHE A 97 -5.07 21.84 -30.75
C PHE A 97 -4.64 20.43 -31.17
N PRO A 98 -5.18 19.87 -32.27
CA PRO A 98 -4.74 18.58 -32.78
C PRO A 98 -3.37 18.71 -33.42
N ILE A 99 -2.37 18.10 -32.80
CA ILE A 99 -1.00 18.00 -33.31
C ILE A 99 -0.82 16.70 -34.09
N ARG A 100 0.16 16.68 -34.98
CA ARG A 100 0.63 15.46 -35.62
C ARG A 100 1.85 14.94 -34.87
N HIS A 101 1.76 13.71 -34.38
CA HIS A 101 2.87 13.00 -33.78
C HIS A 101 3.72 12.32 -34.87
N ARG A 102 4.99 12.00 -34.58
CA ARG A 102 5.94 11.39 -35.54
C ARG A 102 5.45 10.08 -36.16
N ASP A 103 4.68 9.28 -35.43
CA ASP A 103 4.08 8.03 -35.91
C ASP A 103 2.88 8.24 -36.88
N GLY A 104 2.51 9.50 -37.14
CA GLY A 104 1.38 9.87 -38.00
C GLY A 104 0.03 9.97 -37.28
N SER A 105 -0.04 9.63 -35.99
CA SER A 105 -1.24 9.82 -35.18
C SER A 105 -1.50 11.30 -34.90
N ARG A 106 -2.75 11.64 -34.59
CA ARG A 106 -3.15 12.98 -34.15
C ARG A 106 -3.43 12.95 -32.66
N ARG A 107 -2.81 13.85 -31.91
CA ARG A 107 -3.03 14.01 -30.46
C ARG A 107 -3.60 15.38 -30.16
N LEU A 108 -4.57 15.45 -29.25
CA LEU A 108 -5.12 16.72 -28.81
C LEU A 108 -4.28 17.24 -27.65
N VAL A 109 -3.52 18.31 -27.88
CA VAL A 109 -2.60 18.88 -26.89
C VAL A 109 -3.10 20.26 -26.48
N GLU A 110 -3.17 20.51 -25.17
CA GLU A 110 -3.47 21.84 -24.66
C GLU A 110 -2.22 22.68 -24.70
N PHE A 111 -2.28 23.82 -25.40
CA PHE A 111 -1.19 24.76 -25.52
C PHE A 111 -1.49 26.04 -24.75
N ARG A 112 -0.44 26.60 -24.15
CA ARG A 112 -0.38 27.98 -23.67
C ARG A 112 0.81 28.66 -24.33
N ASN A 113 0.52 29.63 -25.19
CA ASN A 113 1.52 30.39 -25.92
C ASN A 113 1.62 31.80 -25.34
N MET A 114 2.83 32.21 -25.00
CA MET A 114 3.14 33.55 -24.49
C MET A 114 4.34 34.14 -25.21
N ARG A 115 4.33 35.47 -25.39
CA ARG A 115 5.46 36.21 -25.95
C ARG A 115 6.52 36.42 -24.86
N LEU A 116 7.77 36.13 -25.20
CA LEU A 116 8.95 36.45 -24.41
C LEU A 116 9.79 37.49 -25.15
N GLU A 117 10.52 38.30 -24.40
CA GLU A 117 11.56 39.19 -24.93
C GLU A 117 12.85 38.87 -24.20
N ASP A 118 13.96 38.80 -24.92
CA ASP A 118 15.27 38.70 -24.31
C ASP A 118 15.83 40.08 -23.94
N ASP A 119 16.96 40.09 -23.23
CA ASP A 119 17.64 41.33 -22.81
C ASP A 119 18.11 42.20 -23.99
N GLY A 120 18.19 41.61 -25.20
CA GLY A 120 18.54 42.28 -26.44
C GLY A 120 17.33 42.82 -27.23
N GLY A 121 16.10 42.64 -26.73
CA GLY A 121 14.86 43.03 -27.39
C GLY A 121 14.40 42.09 -28.51
N ALA A 122 15.02 40.92 -28.66
CA ALA A 122 14.54 39.89 -29.58
C ALA A 122 13.30 39.20 -28.98
N VAL A 123 12.31 38.97 -29.85
CA VAL A 123 11.00 38.45 -29.45
C VAL A 123 10.90 36.97 -29.79
N TYR A 124 10.43 36.19 -28.82
CA TYR A 124 10.21 34.74 -28.93
C TYR A 124 8.77 34.39 -28.52
N ALA A 125 8.30 33.21 -28.93
CA ALA A 125 7.08 32.62 -28.40
C ALA A 125 7.42 31.36 -27.60
N LEU A 126 7.04 31.33 -26.33
CA LEU A 126 7.06 30.12 -25.50
C LEU A 126 5.70 29.44 -25.59
N GLY A 127 5.69 28.22 -26.10
CA GLY A 127 4.59 27.29 -26.02
C GLY A 127 4.82 26.28 -24.91
N LEU A 128 3.97 26.30 -23.90
CA LEU A 128 3.83 25.22 -22.93
C LEU A 128 2.72 24.30 -23.42
N ALA A 129 2.98 23.01 -23.50
CA ALA A 129 2.01 22.03 -23.94
C ALA A 129 1.90 20.86 -22.97
N ALA A 130 0.70 20.33 -22.82
CA ALA A 130 0.45 19.10 -22.06
C ALA A 130 -0.50 18.19 -22.86
N ASP A 131 -0.19 16.88 -22.89
CA ASP A 131 -1.06 15.89 -23.50
C ASP A 131 -2.26 15.63 -22.57
N GLN A 132 -3.46 15.94 -23.06
CA GLN A 132 -4.69 15.78 -22.28
C GLN A 132 -5.01 14.30 -22.01
N ALA A 133 -4.60 13.38 -22.89
CA ALA A 133 -4.82 11.95 -22.68
C ALA A 133 -3.94 11.44 -21.53
N GLN A 134 -2.65 11.79 -21.54
CA GLN A 134 -1.73 11.40 -20.47
C GLN A 134 -2.14 11.97 -19.10
N LEU A 135 -2.58 13.23 -19.05
CA LEU A 135 -3.06 13.82 -17.80
C LEU A 135 -4.29 13.08 -17.27
N LYS A 136 -5.26 12.77 -18.15
CA LYS A 136 -6.46 12.01 -17.77
C LYS A 136 -6.14 10.59 -17.31
N ASP A 137 -5.19 9.92 -17.96
CA ASP A 137 -4.77 8.57 -17.58
C ASP A 137 -4.10 8.58 -16.20
N LEU A 138 -3.26 9.59 -15.92
CA LEU A 138 -2.66 9.80 -14.60
C LEU A 138 -3.71 10.11 -13.53
N GLU A 139 -4.63 11.04 -13.81
CA GLU A 139 -5.75 11.36 -12.91
C GLU A 139 -6.61 10.13 -12.62
N ALA A 140 -6.93 9.33 -13.65
CA ALA A 140 -7.69 8.10 -13.49
C ALA A 140 -6.92 7.05 -12.69
N ALA A 141 -5.62 6.89 -12.92
CA ALA A 141 -4.77 5.98 -12.16
C ALA A 141 -4.67 6.37 -10.69
N LEU A 142 -4.51 7.67 -10.40
CA LEU A 142 -4.49 8.21 -9.04
C LEU A 142 -5.84 8.02 -8.34
N ALA A 143 -6.94 8.35 -9.02
CA ALA A 143 -8.29 8.17 -8.49
C ALA A 143 -8.60 6.68 -8.23
N LEU A 144 -8.18 5.79 -9.12
CA LEU A 144 -8.35 4.34 -8.93
C LEU A 144 -7.53 3.85 -7.74
N SER A 145 -6.28 4.29 -7.60
CA SER A 145 -5.41 3.93 -6.47
C SER A 145 -6.00 4.40 -5.13
N ASP A 146 -6.47 5.66 -5.07
CA ASP A 146 -7.13 6.22 -3.89
C ASP A 146 -8.42 5.47 -3.54
N GLN A 147 -9.23 5.12 -4.56
CA GLN A 147 -10.44 4.33 -4.35
C GLN A 147 -10.13 2.91 -3.85
N LEU A 148 -9.10 2.26 -4.41
CA LEU A 148 -8.66 0.93 -3.96
C LEU A 148 -8.19 0.96 -2.51
N LEU A 149 -7.38 1.96 -2.12
CA LEU A 149 -6.91 2.10 -0.74
C LEU A 149 -8.05 2.43 0.23
N SER A 150 -8.95 3.35 -0.15
CA SER A 150 -10.05 3.80 0.71
C SER A 150 -11.14 2.75 0.93
N GLN A 151 -11.45 1.96 -0.11
CA GLN A 151 -12.49 0.91 -0.05
C GLN A 151 -11.95 -0.47 0.36
N SER A 152 -10.62 -0.63 0.47
CA SER A 152 -10.01 -1.88 0.89
C SER A 152 -10.51 -2.32 2.27
N PRO A 153 -10.86 -3.60 2.46
CA PRO A 153 -11.12 -4.16 3.79
C PRO A 153 -9.83 -4.44 4.57
N ILE A 154 -8.67 -4.39 3.91
CA ILE A 154 -7.35 -4.62 4.50
C ILE A 154 -6.81 -3.29 5.01
N GLY A 155 -6.36 -3.27 6.27
CA GLY A 155 -5.68 -2.12 6.83
C GLY A 155 -4.33 -1.93 6.15
N VAL A 156 -4.07 -0.76 5.61
CA VAL A 156 -2.81 -0.41 4.92
C VAL A 156 -2.21 0.82 5.57
N ALA A 157 -0.91 0.76 5.83
CA ALA A 157 -0.13 1.91 6.24
C ALA A 157 1.22 1.96 5.54
N LEU A 158 1.73 3.17 5.37
CA LEU A 158 3.12 3.42 5.01
C LEU A 158 3.81 4.10 6.17
N LEU A 159 5.02 3.63 6.50
CA LEU A 159 5.89 4.23 7.50
C LEU A 159 7.18 4.69 6.83
N ASP A 160 7.71 5.85 7.24
CA ASP A 160 9.01 6.34 6.79
C ASP A 160 10.17 5.51 7.37
N THR A 161 11.41 5.87 7.02
CA THR A 161 12.63 5.23 7.51
C THR A 161 12.83 5.36 9.03
N GLU A 162 12.15 6.30 9.68
CA GLU A 162 12.15 6.50 11.12
C GLU A 162 10.95 5.83 11.81
N LEU A 163 10.21 4.98 11.08
CA LEU A 163 9.02 4.25 11.50
C LEU A 163 7.84 5.14 11.93
N ARG A 164 7.70 6.31 11.32
CA ARG A 164 6.55 7.19 11.53
C ARG A 164 5.54 7.00 10.42
N TYR A 165 4.25 6.98 10.76
CA TYR A 165 3.20 6.84 9.75
C TYR A 165 3.20 8.03 8.79
N VAL A 166 3.21 7.74 7.49
CA VAL A 166 3.06 8.69 6.38
C VAL A 166 1.69 8.55 5.73
N LEU A 167 1.14 7.33 5.71
CA LEU A 167 -0.17 7.02 5.17
C LEU A 167 -0.86 5.96 6.03
N VAL A 168 -2.17 6.11 6.19
CA VAL A 168 -3.05 5.15 6.85
C VAL A 168 -4.39 5.16 6.10
N ASN A 169 -4.89 3.99 5.71
CA ASN A 169 -6.19 3.90 5.04
C ASN A 169 -7.37 3.73 6.05
N PRO A 170 -8.63 3.90 5.61
CA PRO A 170 -9.80 3.81 6.48
C PRO A 170 -10.03 2.45 7.15
N ALA A 171 -9.56 1.36 6.56
CA ALA A 171 -9.61 0.06 7.23
C ALA A 171 -8.68 0.02 8.44
N LEU A 172 -7.46 0.54 8.33
CA LEU A 172 -6.53 0.56 9.45
C LEU A 172 -6.95 1.56 10.54
N GLU A 173 -7.58 2.69 10.17
CA GLU A 173 -8.22 3.59 11.14
C GLU A 173 -9.23 2.85 12.03
N ARG A 174 -10.09 2.02 11.41
CA ARG A 174 -11.08 1.20 12.12
C ARG A 174 -10.45 0.13 13.00
N ILE A 175 -9.43 -0.56 12.50
CA ILE A 175 -8.70 -1.61 13.26
C ILE A 175 -8.02 -1.00 14.50
N ASN A 176 -7.35 0.14 14.33
CA ASN A 176 -6.63 0.80 15.42
C ASN A 176 -7.55 1.62 16.33
N GLY A 177 -8.73 2.04 15.85
CA GLY A 177 -9.68 2.88 16.57
C GLY A 177 -9.26 4.34 16.66
N ARG A 178 -8.47 4.81 15.69
CA ARG A 178 -7.95 6.18 15.65
C ARG A 178 -7.99 6.72 14.22
N PRO A 179 -8.26 8.02 14.03
CA PRO A 179 -8.23 8.62 12.71
C PRO A 179 -6.79 8.71 12.16
N ALA A 180 -6.64 8.75 10.84
CA ALA A 180 -5.36 8.80 10.13
C ALA A 180 -4.56 10.03 10.55
N ALA A 181 -5.24 11.17 10.78
CA ALA A 181 -4.62 12.40 11.26
C ALA A 181 -3.89 12.24 12.61
N GLU A 182 -4.33 11.32 13.47
CA GLU A 182 -3.63 11.01 14.72
C GLU A 182 -2.45 10.05 14.53
N HIS A 183 -2.42 9.32 13.43
CA HIS A 183 -1.32 8.42 13.10
C HIS A 183 -0.13 9.17 12.53
N ILE A 184 -0.38 10.12 11.61
CA ILE A 184 0.67 10.76 10.81
C ILE A 184 1.77 11.36 11.69
N GLY A 185 3.02 11.02 11.38
CA GLY A 185 4.22 11.48 12.08
C GLY A 185 4.53 10.77 13.41
N ARG A 186 3.66 9.86 13.87
CA ARG A 186 3.83 9.12 15.13
C ARG A 186 4.28 7.69 14.88
N ARG A 187 4.85 7.03 15.89
CA ARG A 187 5.31 5.65 15.79
C ARG A 187 4.25 4.67 16.29
N PRO A 188 4.30 3.38 15.89
CA PRO A 188 3.42 2.34 16.41
C PRO A 188 3.37 2.31 17.95
N ARG A 189 4.53 2.43 18.63
CA ARG A 189 4.61 2.47 20.10
C ARG A 189 3.80 3.59 20.77
N ASP A 190 3.62 4.71 20.08
CA ASP A 190 2.93 5.89 20.63
C ASP A 190 1.40 5.74 20.56
N LEU A 191 0.92 4.83 19.69
CA LEU A 191 -0.49 4.71 19.31
C LEU A 191 -1.13 3.40 19.77
N LEU A 192 -0.33 2.33 19.85
CA LEU A 192 -0.77 0.97 20.12
C LEU A 192 -0.13 0.42 21.41
N PRO A 193 -0.42 1.03 22.59
CA PRO A 193 0.23 0.67 23.85
C PRO A 193 -0.20 -0.69 24.42
N LEU A 194 -1.28 -1.26 23.88
CA LEU A 194 -1.83 -2.56 24.29
C LEU A 194 -1.31 -3.73 23.43
N LEU A 195 -0.41 -3.45 22.49
CA LEU A 195 0.29 -4.43 21.65
C LEU A 195 1.78 -4.47 22.00
N ASP A 196 2.46 -5.55 21.62
CA ASP A 196 3.93 -5.65 21.66
C ASP A 196 4.57 -4.73 20.61
N ALA A 197 4.56 -3.42 20.91
CA ALA A 197 5.05 -2.40 20.00
C ALA A 197 6.57 -2.50 19.77
N ASP A 198 7.34 -2.93 20.76
CA ASP A 198 8.79 -3.08 20.62
C ASP A 198 9.14 -4.28 19.71
N GLY A 199 8.41 -5.40 19.83
CA GLY A 199 8.53 -6.52 18.90
C GLY A 199 8.15 -6.15 17.48
N VAL A 200 7.04 -5.43 17.29
CA VAL A 200 6.61 -4.94 15.97
C VAL A 200 7.64 -3.98 15.37
N GLU A 201 8.09 -2.97 16.12
CA GLU A 201 9.10 -2.04 15.61
C GLU A 201 10.46 -2.71 15.36
N GLY A 202 10.83 -3.71 16.17
CA GLY A 202 12.01 -4.54 15.91
C GLY A 202 11.96 -5.19 14.53
N THR A 203 10.81 -5.80 14.21
CA THR A 203 10.58 -6.42 12.89
C THR A 203 10.55 -5.39 11.76
N LEU A 204 9.92 -4.24 11.96
CA LEU A 204 9.95 -3.17 10.96
C LEU A 204 11.38 -2.70 10.64
N ARG A 205 12.24 -2.54 11.65
CA ARG A 205 13.67 -2.19 11.45
C ARG A 205 14.43 -3.29 10.71
N GLU A 206 14.16 -4.55 11.01
CA GLU A 206 14.77 -5.68 10.32
C GLU A 206 14.37 -5.71 8.83
N VAL A 207 13.10 -5.49 8.51
CA VAL A 207 12.61 -5.39 7.13
C VAL A 207 13.23 -4.20 6.40
N LEU A 208 13.34 -3.03 7.04
CA LEU A 208 14.05 -1.87 6.48
C LEU A 208 15.50 -2.21 6.14
N ALA A 209 16.23 -2.81 7.09
CA ALA A 209 17.65 -3.08 6.93
C ALA A 209 17.93 -4.17 5.91
N THR A 210 17.16 -5.26 5.93
CA THR A 210 17.43 -6.47 5.12
C THR A 210 16.68 -6.48 3.80
N GLY A 211 15.48 -5.90 3.74
CA GLY A 211 14.58 -5.95 2.59
C GLY A 211 13.81 -7.26 2.48
N VAL A 212 14.07 -8.21 3.38
CA VAL A 212 13.34 -9.48 3.42
C VAL A 212 11.95 -9.18 3.98
N PRO A 213 10.87 -9.44 3.21
CA PRO A 213 9.53 -9.17 3.70
C PRO A 213 9.13 -10.17 4.77
N VAL A 214 8.34 -9.71 5.73
CA VAL A 214 7.66 -10.56 6.71
C VAL A 214 6.21 -10.67 6.29
N ILE A 215 5.74 -11.90 6.05
CA ILE A 215 4.41 -12.16 5.52
C ILE A 215 3.61 -12.99 6.53
N ASP A 216 2.32 -12.67 6.63
CA ASP A 216 1.33 -13.43 7.42
C ASP A 216 1.75 -13.71 8.87
N ARG A 217 2.41 -12.74 9.50
CA ARG A 217 2.75 -12.86 10.91
C ARG A 217 1.47 -12.65 11.72
N HIS A 218 1.12 -13.64 12.53
CA HIS A 218 -0.02 -13.52 13.42
C HIS A 218 0.34 -12.72 14.67
N VAL A 219 -0.49 -11.74 15.00
CA VAL A 219 -0.42 -10.94 16.23
C VAL A 219 -1.76 -11.03 16.92
N VAL A 220 -1.76 -11.34 18.22
CA VAL A 220 -2.94 -11.32 19.06
C VAL A 220 -2.77 -10.23 20.10
N GLY A 221 -3.81 -9.44 20.32
CA GLY A 221 -3.82 -8.44 21.36
C GLY A 221 -5.01 -7.49 21.23
N ARG A 222 -4.85 -6.28 21.75
CA ARG A 222 -5.94 -5.31 21.88
C ARG A 222 -5.54 -3.98 21.27
N THR A 223 -6.51 -3.28 20.69
CA THR A 223 -6.31 -1.93 20.13
C THR A 223 -7.24 -0.95 20.83
N PRO A 224 -7.01 0.37 20.70
CA PRO A 224 -7.97 1.37 21.17
C PRO A 224 -9.40 1.20 20.62
N ALA A 225 -9.61 0.54 19.47
CA ALA A 225 -10.94 0.22 18.95
C ALA A 225 -11.72 -0.75 19.83
N ALA A 226 -11.01 -1.71 20.43
CA ALA A 226 -11.57 -2.78 21.25
C ALA A 226 -10.62 -3.08 22.43
N PRO A 227 -10.59 -2.19 23.45
CA PRO A 227 -9.61 -2.28 24.54
C PRO A 227 -9.84 -3.46 25.49
N ASP A 228 -11.04 -4.05 25.47
CA ASP A 228 -11.47 -5.11 26.38
C ASP A 228 -11.53 -6.50 25.71
N GLU A 229 -11.29 -6.60 24.40
CA GLU A 229 -11.40 -7.86 23.66
C GLU A 229 -10.14 -8.17 22.86
N ASP A 230 -9.61 -9.38 23.05
CA ASP A 230 -8.53 -9.89 22.20
C ASP A 230 -9.03 -10.12 20.77
N HIS A 231 -8.27 -9.55 19.86
CA HIS A 231 -8.40 -9.70 18.42
C HIS A 231 -7.11 -10.32 17.86
N ALA A 232 -7.24 -10.97 16.71
CA ALA A 232 -6.13 -11.60 16.01
C ALA A 232 -5.99 -10.97 14.63
N TRP A 233 -4.77 -10.57 14.28
CA TRP A 233 -4.44 -9.98 12.99
C TRP A 233 -3.34 -10.76 12.29
N SER A 234 -3.45 -10.87 10.96
CA SER A 234 -2.34 -11.23 10.08
C SER A 234 -1.68 -9.94 9.61
N VAL A 235 -0.41 -9.72 9.95
CA VAL A 235 0.36 -8.54 9.55
C VAL A 235 1.47 -8.91 8.58
N SER A 236 1.63 -8.10 7.53
CA SER A 236 2.74 -8.24 6.58
C SER A 236 3.46 -6.91 6.37
N PHE A 237 4.78 -6.97 6.28
CA PHE A 237 5.68 -5.83 6.16
C PHE A 237 6.59 -5.97 4.94
N TYR A 238 6.69 -4.91 4.14
CA TYR A 238 7.48 -4.86 2.91
C TYR A 238 8.29 -3.57 2.87
N ARG A 239 9.56 -3.64 2.50
CA ARG A 239 10.36 -2.43 2.26
C ARG A 239 9.89 -1.75 0.97
N LEU A 240 9.77 -0.43 1.01
CA LEU A 240 9.48 0.40 -0.15
C LEU A 240 10.76 1.10 -0.62
N GLU A 241 10.97 1.07 -1.92
CA GLU A 241 12.09 1.71 -2.62
C GLU A 241 11.53 2.55 -3.77
N ASP A 242 12.17 3.68 -4.07
CA ASP A 242 11.83 4.50 -5.23
C ASP A 242 12.42 3.91 -6.53
N SER A 243 12.16 4.58 -7.66
CA SER A 243 12.67 4.16 -8.97
C SER A 243 14.20 4.19 -9.09
N ALA A 244 14.89 4.89 -8.18
CA ALA A 244 16.35 4.93 -8.11
C ALA A 244 16.93 3.88 -7.13
N GLY A 245 16.07 3.07 -6.50
CA GLY A 245 16.47 2.07 -5.51
C GLY A 245 16.75 2.66 -4.12
N GLN A 246 16.38 3.92 -3.87
CA GLN A 246 16.51 4.53 -2.56
C GLN A 246 15.37 4.05 -1.66
N VAL A 247 15.71 3.57 -0.46
CA VAL A 247 14.73 3.11 0.52
C VAL A 247 13.90 4.29 1.00
N MET A 248 12.58 4.19 0.84
CA MET A 248 11.60 5.19 1.25
C MET A 248 10.97 4.87 2.62
N GLY A 249 10.88 3.59 2.99
CA GLY A 249 10.18 3.18 4.20
C GLY A 249 9.68 1.74 4.19
N VAL A 250 8.60 1.49 4.93
CA VAL A 250 7.92 0.18 5.02
C VAL A 250 6.44 0.32 4.75
N ALA A 251 5.90 -0.53 3.87
CA ALA A 251 4.48 -0.77 3.75
C ALA A 251 4.05 -1.87 4.73
N ASN A 252 2.93 -1.64 5.40
CA ASN A 252 2.27 -2.56 6.30
C ASN A 252 0.87 -2.90 5.78
N SER A 253 0.51 -4.18 5.76
CA SER A 253 -0.86 -4.65 5.57
C SER A 253 -1.34 -5.45 6.77
N VAL A 254 -2.59 -5.23 7.17
CA VAL A 254 -3.20 -5.80 8.37
C VAL A 254 -4.57 -6.36 8.00
N VAL A 255 -4.73 -7.67 8.20
CA VAL A 255 -5.98 -8.38 7.99
C VAL A 255 -6.51 -8.85 9.33
N ASP A 256 -7.75 -8.48 9.67
CA ASP A 256 -8.43 -9.04 10.84
C ASP A 256 -8.78 -10.52 10.57
N ILE A 257 -8.19 -11.41 11.36
CA ILE A 257 -8.39 -12.85 11.31
C ILE A 257 -9.06 -13.36 12.58
N THR A 258 -9.66 -12.49 13.40
CA THR A 258 -10.24 -12.82 14.71
C THR A 258 -11.26 -13.94 14.60
N GLY A 259 -12.18 -13.87 13.64
CA GLY A 259 -13.18 -14.92 13.41
C GLY A 259 -12.55 -16.28 13.06
N ARG A 260 -11.57 -16.28 12.15
CA ARG A 260 -10.83 -17.50 11.77
C ARG A 260 -10.03 -18.06 12.94
N HIS A 261 -9.38 -17.21 13.72
CA HIS A 261 -8.61 -17.60 14.89
C HIS A 261 -9.49 -18.22 15.98
N ARG A 262 -10.63 -17.59 16.29
CA ARG A 262 -11.61 -18.11 17.27
C ARG A 262 -12.18 -19.46 16.83
N ALA A 263 -12.59 -19.59 15.57
CA ALA A 263 -13.08 -20.86 15.01
C ALA A 263 -12.04 -21.97 15.05
N ALA A 264 -10.77 -21.67 14.74
CA ALA A 264 -9.68 -22.64 14.82
C ALA A 264 -9.42 -23.08 16.26
N ALA A 265 -9.44 -22.15 17.23
CA ALA A 265 -9.26 -22.47 18.63
C ALA A 265 -10.42 -23.31 19.20
N GLU A 266 -11.67 -23.01 18.82
CA GLU A 266 -12.84 -23.80 19.18
C GLU A 266 -12.79 -25.21 18.59
N ALA A 267 -12.44 -25.33 17.31
CA ALA A 267 -12.30 -26.62 16.64
C ALA A 267 -11.20 -27.48 17.31
N GLU A 268 -10.06 -26.88 17.66
CA GLU A 268 -8.98 -27.59 18.34
C GLU A 268 -9.39 -28.05 19.75
N ARG A 269 -10.09 -27.20 20.52
CA ARG A 269 -10.66 -27.60 21.82
C ARG A 269 -11.67 -28.74 21.67
N GLY A 270 -12.55 -28.65 20.68
CA GLY A 270 -13.53 -29.70 20.37
C GLY A 270 -12.86 -31.02 19.99
N ARG A 271 -11.82 -30.97 19.15
CA ARG A 271 -11.04 -32.14 18.74
C ARG A 271 -10.36 -32.80 19.94
N ARG A 272 -9.69 -32.02 20.80
CA ARG A 272 -9.06 -32.54 22.03
C ARG A 272 -10.08 -33.24 22.92
N ARG A 273 -11.25 -32.63 23.14
CA ARG A 273 -12.34 -33.22 23.91
C ARG A 273 -12.82 -34.56 23.31
N LEU A 274 -12.97 -34.64 21.99
CA LEU A 274 -13.37 -35.89 21.32
C LEU A 274 -12.29 -36.97 21.40
N THR A 275 -11.01 -36.60 21.25
CA THR A 275 -9.89 -37.55 21.42
C THR A 275 -9.90 -38.14 22.82
N LEU A 276 -10.04 -37.31 23.86
CA LEU A 276 -10.15 -37.79 25.24
C LEU A 276 -11.34 -38.74 25.43
N LEU A 277 -12.53 -38.41 24.91
CA LEU A 277 -13.70 -39.28 25.01
C LEU A 277 -13.52 -40.62 24.27
N ALA A 278 -12.84 -40.62 23.12
CA ALA A 278 -12.56 -41.83 22.36
C ALA A 278 -11.54 -42.72 23.10
N GLU A 279 -10.47 -42.14 23.65
CA GLU A 279 -9.49 -42.86 24.48
C GLU A 279 -10.15 -43.45 25.73
N SER A 280 -11.03 -42.68 26.39
CA SER A 280 -11.84 -43.14 27.52
C SER A 280 -12.68 -44.37 27.16
N SER A 281 -13.40 -44.31 26.03
CA SER A 281 -14.31 -45.36 25.57
C SER A 281 -13.59 -46.65 25.16
N THR A 282 -12.31 -46.59 24.82
CA THR A 282 -11.50 -47.77 24.46
C THR A 282 -10.86 -48.45 25.67
N ARG A 283 -10.77 -47.76 26.82
CA ARG A 283 -10.19 -48.32 28.05
C ARG A 283 -11.27 -48.81 29.01
N ILE A 284 -12.29 -47.99 29.25
CA ILE A 284 -13.31 -48.23 30.28
C ILE A 284 -14.27 -49.33 29.82
N GLY A 285 -14.53 -50.31 30.69
CA GLY A 285 -15.57 -51.32 30.48
C GLY A 285 -15.18 -52.40 29.46
N THR A 286 -13.89 -52.55 29.19
CA THR A 286 -13.34 -53.64 28.36
C THR A 286 -13.31 -54.99 29.10
N THR A 287 -13.59 -54.99 30.40
CA THR A 287 -13.69 -56.18 31.26
C THR A 287 -15.05 -56.24 31.94
N LEU A 288 -15.45 -57.42 32.41
CA LEU A 288 -16.65 -57.61 33.23
C LEU A 288 -16.39 -57.37 34.74
N GLU A 289 -15.19 -56.89 35.09
CA GLU A 289 -14.78 -56.61 36.46
C GLU A 289 -15.24 -55.19 36.85
N VAL A 290 -16.21 -55.12 37.75
CA VAL A 290 -16.87 -53.86 38.15
C VAL A 290 -15.89 -52.93 38.87
N GLU A 291 -15.02 -53.46 39.77
CA GLU A 291 -14.01 -52.64 40.44
C GLU A 291 -13.00 -52.07 39.44
N ARG A 292 -12.55 -52.88 38.47
CA ARG A 292 -11.61 -52.44 37.45
C ARG A 292 -12.20 -51.34 36.57
N THR A 293 -13.43 -51.52 36.13
CA THR A 293 -14.15 -50.52 35.32
C THR A 293 -14.35 -49.21 36.08
N ALA A 294 -14.66 -49.28 37.38
CA ALA A 294 -14.81 -48.11 38.25
C ALA A 294 -13.48 -47.35 38.43
N GLN A 295 -12.37 -48.07 38.62
CA GLN A 295 -11.04 -47.46 38.71
C GLN A 295 -10.59 -46.84 37.37
N GLU A 296 -10.77 -47.56 36.25
CA GLU A 296 -10.46 -47.05 34.91
C GLU A 296 -11.23 -45.75 34.60
N LEU A 297 -12.49 -45.64 35.04
CA LEU A 297 -13.27 -44.41 34.92
C LEU A 297 -12.70 -43.27 35.77
N ALA A 298 -12.30 -43.54 37.01
CA ALA A 298 -11.68 -42.53 37.89
C ALA A 298 -10.35 -42.03 37.31
N ASP A 299 -9.50 -42.93 36.84
CA ASP A 299 -8.18 -42.63 36.26
C ASP A 299 -8.27 -41.82 34.98
N VAL A 300 -9.33 -42.01 34.17
CA VAL A 300 -9.54 -41.25 32.93
C VAL A 300 -10.01 -39.82 33.20
N MET A 301 -10.73 -39.60 34.30
CA MET A 301 -11.21 -38.25 34.67
C MET A 301 -10.09 -37.36 35.23
N VAL A 302 -8.99 -37.95 35.71
CA VAL A 302 -7.91 -37.24 36.40
C VAL A 302 -6.60 -37.36 35.62
N PRO A 303 -5.86 -36.26 35.35
CA PRO A 303 -6.11 -34.88 35.79
C PRO A 303 -6.93 -34.04 34.80
N GLU A 304 -7.25 -34.57 33.61
CA GLU A 304 -7.74 -33.78 32.47
C GLU A 304 -9.13 -33.17 32.69
N LEU A 305 -10.03 -33.83 33.44
CA LEU A 305 -11.39 -33.33 33.72
C LEU A 305 -11.58 -32.84 35.17
N ALA A 306 -10.83 -33.39 36.13
CA ALA A 306 -10.95 -33.06 37.54
C ALA A 306 -9.63 -33.29 38.28
N ASP A 307 -9.46 -32.58 39.39
CA ASP A 307 -8.35 -32.79 40.33
C ASP A 307 -8.54 -34.06 41.18
N ILE A 308 -9.79 -34.48 41.40
CA ILE A 308 -10.17 -35.68 42.16
C ILE A 308 -11.41 -36.30 41.51
N ALA A 309 -11.43 -37.62 41.37
CA ALA A 309 -12.59 -38.38 40.95
C ALA A 309 -12.80 -39.60 41.86
N ALA A 310 -14.04 -39.89 42.22
CA ALA A 310 -14.43 -41.09 42.95
C ALA A 310 -15.67 -41.73 42.30
N VAL A 311 -15.71 -43.06 42.26
CA VAL A 311 -16.81 -43.84 41.70
C VAL A 311 -17.40 -44.72 42.80
N ASP A 312 -18.60 -44.34 43.26
CA ASP A 312 -19.36 -45.04 44.29
C ASP A 312 -20.48 -45.88 43.67
N ILE A 313 -20.53 -47.17 43.99
CA ILE A 313 -21.57 -48.08 43.51
C ILE A 313 -22.47 -48.52 44.67
N LEU A 314 -23.77 -48.55 44.43
CA LEU A 314 -24.76 -49.05 45.38
C LEU A 314 -24.54 -50.56 45.63
N ASP A 315 -24.44 -50.98 46.90
CA ASP A 315 -24.18 -52.38 47.27
C ASP A 315 -25.22 -53.35 46.66
N ALA A 316 -26.48 -52.93 46.52
CA ALA A 316 -27.54 -53.73 45.91
C ALA A 316 -27.28 -54.05 44.43
N ALA A 317 -26.66 -53.12 43.70
CA ALA A 317 -26.33 -53.29 42.28
C ALA A 317 -25.21 -54.34 42.07
N LEU A 318 -24.25 -54.43 42.99
CA LEU A 318 -23.19 -55.45 42.98
C LEU A 318 -23.73 -56.87 43.25
N GLN A 319 -24.85 -56.98 43.96
CA GLN A 319 -25.45 -58.28 44.32
C GLN A 319 -26.43 -58.81 43.27
N LEU A 320 -26.64 -58.10 42.14
CA LEU A 320 -27.63 -58.44 41.11
C LEU A 320 -29.05 -58.67 41.65
N ARG A 321 -29.38 -58.09 42.82
CA ARG A 321 -30.72 -58.16 43.39
C ARG A 321 -31.57 -57.03 42.81
N ARG A 322 -32.79 -57.33 42.39
CA ARG A 322 -33.77 -56.28 42.09
C ARG A 322 -33.99 -55.46 43.36
N ASP A 323 -34.07 -54.14 43.22
CA ASP A 323 -34.45 -53.21 44.29
C ASP A 323 -35.79 -53.69 44.87
N GLU A 324 -35.74 -54.47 45.94
CA GLU A 324 -36.87 -54.58 46.84
C GLU A 324 -36.86 -53.27 47.63
N GLU A 325 -37.95 -52.50 47.54
CA GLU A 325 -38.16 -51.24 48.27
C GLU A 325 -38.12 -51.50 49.79
N GLY A 326 -36.92 -51.67 50.35
CA GLY A 326 -36.70 -51.79 51.78
C GLY A 326 -36.50 -50.42 52.41
N GLU A 327 -37.22 -50.14 53.49
CA GLU A 327 -37.20 -48.89 54.28
C GLU A 327 -35.84 -48.55 54.98
N GLY A 328 -34.73 -49.18 54.57
CA GLY A 328 -33.40 -48.99 55.17
C GLY A 328 -32.50 -48.01 54.40
N PRO A 329 -31.42 -47.48 55.04
CA PRO A 329 -30.49 -46.57 54.39
C PRO A 329 -29.70 -47.27 53.28
N ARG A 330 -29.65 -46.63 52.10
CA ARG A 330 -28.89 -47.11 50.94
C ARG A 330 -27.39 -47.00 51.21
N ARG A 331 -26.66 -48.10 51.01
CA ARG A 331 -25.20 -48.17 51.22
C ARG A 331 -24.47 -48.14 49.89
N PHE A 332 -23.51 -47.23 49.78
CA PHE A 332 -22.61 -47.09 48.64
C PHE A 332 -21.21 -47.56 49.03
N ARG A 333 -20.49 -48.13 48.07
CA ARG A 333 -19.10 -48.53 48.20
C ARG A 333 -18.27 -47.82 47.14
N ALA A 334 -17.21 -47.15 47.57
CA ALA A 334 -16.20 -46.60 46.68
C ALA A 334 -15.43 -47.74 46.00
N LEU A 335 -15.49 -47.79 44.68
CA LEU A 335 -14.81 -48.81 43.86
C LEU A 335 -13.74 -48.23 42.94
N GLY A 336 -13.74 -46.93 42.72
CA GLY A 336 -12.68 -46.23 41.98
C GLY A 336 -12.36 -44.90 42.63
N TYR A 337 -11.08 -44.53 42.67
CA TYR A 337 -10.63 -43.22 43.16
C TYR A 337 -9.34 -42.81 42.46
N ALA A 338 -9.27 -41.55 42.01
CA ALA A 338 -8.07 -40.95 41.45
C ALA A 338 -7.92 -39.50 41.95
N SER A 339 -6.68 -39.06 42.14
CA SER A 339 -6.36 -37.67 42.45
C SER A 339 -5.11 -37.21 41.71
N ALA A 340 -5.14 -35.97 41.23
CA ALA A 340 -4.02 -35.31 40.56
C ALA A 340 -2.90 -34.94 41.56
N TYR A 341 -3.18 -34.99 42.87
CA TYR A 341 -2.26 -34.67 43.94
C TYR A 341 -2.14 -35.86 44.92
N PRO A 342 -0.92 -36.19 45.39
CA PRO A 342 -0.66 -37.36 46.22
C PRO A 342 -1.18 -37.26 47.66
#